data_AF-A0A2P7AM22-F1
#
_entry.id   AF-A0A2P7AM22-F1
#
_cell.length_a   1.000
_cell.length_b   1.000
_cell.length_c   1.000
_cell.angle_alpha   90.00
_cell.angle_beta   90.00
_cell.angle_gamma   90.00
#
_symmetry.space_group_name_H-M   'P 1'
#
loop_
_entity.id
_entity.type
_entity.pdbx_description
1 polymer ?
#
loop_
_entity_poly.entity_id
_entity_poly.type
_entity_poly.pdbx_seq_one_letter_code
_entity_poly.pdbx_strand_id
1 'polypeptide(L)'
;NAVPGSIQSVVLARMDMLSPPDRQALQAASVLGQRFQLPELRALIGDDRYVCDELVTRFLLRPEGSGFLIVHALIRDGAYASLLQARRRGLHAKAADWFAGRDATLHAEHLDQAGDPRAPGAYLFAAEEQARAYRYERARRLVERGLALASTRANRFALARSHGEILRELGATAEAMTAYQQALDAADLEADKCRARTGLAGCLRMLDRYAEAFRLLDDAEVGTAVEGLDLELARIHHLRGNLHFPLGQIDFCQAEHARALEHARRAGSVELEARALGGIGDADYMRGHMRKARDHFSRCVE
;
A
#
# COMPACT_ATOMS: atom_id res chain seq x y z
N ASN A 1 24.07 -13.55 -0.37
CA ASN A 1 24.74 -14.68 0.29
C ASN A 1 25.05 -15.76 -0.74
N ALA A 2 26.32 -15.88 -1.13
CA ALA A 2 26.77 -16.91 -2.07
C ALA A 2 26.85 -18.26 -1.33
N VAL A 3 26.10 -19.25 -1.81
CA VAL A 3 26.22 -20.64 -1.36
C VAL A 3 27.48 -21.24 -2.00
N PRO A 4 28.35 -21.95 -1.26
CA PRO A 4 29.51 -22.62 -1.85
C PRO A 4 29.08 -23.62 -2.93
N GLY A 5 29.78 -23.65 -4.07
CA GLY A 5 29.41 -24.48 -5.23
C GLY A 5 29.27 -25.99 -4.96
N SER A 6 29.89 -26.50 -3.88
CA SER A 6 29.78 -27.89 -3.44
C SER A 6 28.44 -28.25 -2.79
N ILE A 7 27.68 -27.26 -2.31
CA ILE A 7 26.38 -27.48 -1.67
C ILE A 7 25.26 -27.42 -2.71
N GLN A 8 25.37 -26.49 -3.68
CA GLN A 8 24.45 -26.46 -4.83
C GLN A 8 24.51 -27.77 -5.63
N SER A 9 25.71 -28.32 -5.83
CA SER A 9 25.86 -29.60 -6.54
C SER A 9 25.18 -30.76 -5.82
N VAL A 10 25.20 -30.79 -4.49
CA VAL A 10 24.49 -31.83 -3.69
C VAL A 10 22.98 -31.69 -3.83
N VAL A 11 22.43 -30.47 -3.78
CA VAL A 11 20.98 -30.25 -3.97
C VAL A 11 20.56 -30.67 -5.39
N LEU A 12 21.32 -30.27 -6.41
CA LEU A 12 21.05 -30.64 -7.80
C LEU A 12 21.12 -32.16 -8.00
N ALA A 13 22.12 -32.85 -7.43
CA ALA A 13 22.21 -34.31 -7.51
C ALA A 13 21.00 -35.01 -6.88
N ARG A 14 20.49 -34.50 -5.75
CA ARG A 14 19.26 -35.03 -5.13
C ARG A 14 18.03 -34.78 -5.99
N MET A 15 17.96 -33.63 -6.66
CA MET A 15 16.89 -33.30 -7.60
C MET A 15 16.96 -34.18 -8.86
N ASP A 16 18.16 -34.54 -9.33
CA ASP A 16 18.34 -35.38 -10.50
C ASP A 16 17.80 -36.79 -10.34
N MET A 17 17.74 -37.27 -9.09
CA MET A 17 17.15 -38.56 -8.75
C MET A 17 15.62 -38.54 -8.66
N LEU A 18 14.97 -37.37 -8.76
CA LEU A 18 13.51 -37.24 -8.70
C LEU A 18 12.86 -37.57 -10.04
N SER A 19 11.63 -38.10 -9.95
CA SER A 19 10.73 -38.20 -11.09
C SER A 19 10.48 -36.80 -11.70
N PRO A 20 10.14 -36.70 -13.00
CA PRO A 20 9.83 -35.40 -13.59
C PRO A 20 8.70 -34.62 -12.87
N PRO A 21 7.59 -35.25 -12.45
CA PRO A 21 6.55 -34.58 -11.64
C PRO A 21 7.07 -34.02 -10.30
N ASP A 22 7.83 -34.82 -9.55
CA ASP A 22 8.34 -34.38 -8.23
C ASP A 22 9.40 -33.30 -8.35
N ARG A 23 10.23 -33.37 -9.39
CA ARG A 23 11.19 -32.31 -9.70
C ARG A 23 10.47 -31.00 -10.03
N GLN A 24 9.43 -31.06 -10.86
CA GLN A 24 8.61 -29.90 -11.20
C GLN A 24 7.90 -29.33 -9.96
N ALA A 25 7.38 -30.20 -9.10
CA ALA A 25 6.73 -29.81 -7.86
C ALA A 25 7.69 -29.14 -6.88
N LEU A 26 8.89 -29.68 -6.66
CA LEU A 26 9.88 -29.05 -5.80
C LEU A 26 10.34 -27.69 -6.34
N GLN A 27 10.52 -27.56 -7.65
CA GLN A 27 10.82 -26.27 -8.28
C GLN A 27 9.67 -25.26 -8.12
N ALA A 28 8.41 -25.67 -8.31
CA ALA A 28 7.26 -24.80 -8.08
C ALA A 28 7.09 -24.42 -6.60
N ALA A 29 7.29 -25.37 -5.68
CA ALA A 29 7.30 -25.09 -4.25
C ALA A 29 8.36 -24.05 -3.88
N SER A 30 9.54 -24.11 -4.52
CA SER A 30 10.61 -23.13 -4.27
C SER A 30 10.23 -21.69 -4.66
N VAL A 31 9.26 -21.52 -5.57
CA VAL A 31 8.69 -20.22 -5.97
C VAL A 31 7.70 -19.69 -4.93
N LEU A 32 6.91 -20.57 -4.29
CA LEU A 32 5.97 -20.19 -3.22
C LEU A 32 6.69 -19.81 -1.93
N GLY A 33 7.90 -20.33 -1.72
CA GLY A 33 8.75 -20.02 -0.59
C GLY A 33 9.12 -21.26 0.22
N GLN A 34 9.53 -21.05 1.48
CA GLN A 34 9.93 -22.19 2.32
C GLN A 34 8.72 -22.96 2.87
N ARG A 35 7.58 -22.29 3.02
CA ARG A 35 6.30 -22.86 3.48
C ARG A 35 5.24 -22.64 2.43
N PHE A 36 4.40 -23.63 2.20
CA PHE A 36 3.32 -23.56 1.22
C PHE A 36 2.21 -24.56 1.55
N GLN A 37 1.02 -24.34 0.99
CA GLN A 37 -0.11 -25.26 1.06
C GLN A 37 -0.20 -26.12 -0.21
N LEU A 38 -0.71 -27.35 -0.10
CA LEU A 38 -0.85 -28.24 -1.25
C LEU A 38 -1.71 -27.65 -2.39
N PRO A 39 -2.85 -26.96 -2.12
CA PRO A 39 -3.63 -26.32 -3.18
C PRO A 39 -2.84 -25.26 -3.97
N GLU A 40 -1.98 -24.49 -3.31
CA GLU A 40 -1.09 -23.52 -3.97
C GLU A 40 -0.16 -24.25 -4.96
N LEU A 41 0.53 -25.29 -4.48
CA LEU A 41 1.46 -26.05 -5.31
C LEU A 41 0.76 -26.68 -6.53
N ARG A 42 -0.40 -27.30 -6.32
CA ARG A 42 -1.21 -27.93 -7.38
C ARG A 42 -1.62 -26.92 -8.45
N ALA A 43 -2.04 -25.72 -8.06
CA ALA A 43 -2.38 -24.65 -8.99
C ALA A 43 -1.18 -24.23 -9.85
N LEU A 44 0.02 -24.11 -9.27
CA LEU A 44 1.24 -23.73 -10.01
C LEU A 44 1.66 -24.80 -11.03
N ILE A 45 1.60 -26.08 -10.65
CA ILE A 45 2.01 -27.18 -11.54
C ILE A 45 0.91 -27.57 -12.54
N GLY A 46 -0.36 -27.24 -12.25
CA GLY A 46 -1.51 -27.60 -13.07
C GLY A 46 -1.93 -29.06 -12.94
N ASP A 47 -1.81 -29.62 -11.73
CA ASP A 47 -2.19 -31.02 -11.43
C ASP A 47 -2.86 -31.11 -10.07
N ASP A 48 -4.20 -31.18 -10.07
CA ASP A 48 -5.02 -31.25 -8.85
C ASP A 48 -4.88 -32.57 -8.08
N ARG A 49 -4.29 -33.60 -8.70
CA ARG A 49 -4.12 -34.93 -8.09
C ARG A 49 -2.74 -35.13 -7.48
N TYR A 50 -1.81 -34.22 -7.71
CA TYR A 50 -0.44 -34.36 -7.22
C TYR A 50 -0.39 -34.48 -5.69
N VAL A 51 0.48 -35.37 -5.18
CA VAL A 51 0.76 -35.56 -3.75
C VAL A 51 2.26 -35.48 -3.49
N CYS A 52 2.64 -35.03 -2.30
CA CYS A 52 4.05 -34.79 -1.94
C CYS A 52 4.77 -36.02 -1.37
N ASP A 53 4.19 -37.23 -1.44
CA ASP A 53 4.67 -38.41 -0.71
C ASP A 53 6.14 -38.73 -1.00
N GLU A 54 6.56 -38.70 -2.27
CA GLU A 54 7.95 -38.98 -2.65
C GLU A 54 8.91 -37.89 -2.14
N LEU A 55 8.50 -36.62 -2.20
CA LEU A 55 9.30 -35.51 -1.69
C LEU A 55 9.44 -35.55 -0.15
N VAL A 56 8.44 -36.08 0.55
CA VAL A 56 8.47 -36.32 2.00
C VAL A 56 9.37 -37.53 2.32
N THR A 57 9.19 -38.66 1.65
CA THR A 57 10.01 -39.88 1.83
C THR A 57 11.49 -39.60 1.58
N ARG A 58 11.83 -38.68 0.67
CA ARG A 58 13.22 -38.25 0.38
C ARG A 58 13.75 -37.15 1.29
N PHE A 59 12.98 -36.72 2.29
CA PHE A 59 13.33 -35.66 3.25
C PHE A 59 13.62 -34.31 2.57
N LEU A 60 12.96 -34.01 1.45
CA LEU A 60 13.02 -32.70 0.78
C LEU A 60 11.92 -31.78 1.32
N LEU A 61 10.76 -32.37 1.63
CA LEU A 61 9.65 -31.72 2.29
C LEU A 61 9.36 -32.38 3.65
N ARG A 62 8.75 -31.61 4.55
CA ARG A 62 8.19 -32.08 5.81
C ARG A 62 6.76 -31.54 5.95
N PRO A 63 5.76 -32.37 6.30
CA PRO A 63 4.43 -31.87 6.65
C PRO A 63 4.51 -30.92 7.86
N GLU A 64 3.83 -29.77 7.77
CA GLU A 64 3.77 -28.76 8.84
C GLU A 64 2.36 -28.17 8.89
N GLY A 65 1.59 -28.52 9.92
CA GLY A 65 0.17 -28.16 10.00
C GLY A 65 -0.62 -28.75 8.81
N SER A 66 -1.37 -27.90 8.11
CA SER A 66 -2.09 -28.25 6.88
C SER A 66 -1.24 -28.19 5.61
N GLY A 67 0.02 -27.76 5.71
CA GLY A 67 0.90 -27.51 4.58
C GLY A 67 2.21 -28.29 4.64
N PHE A 68 3.19 -27.78 3.90
CA PHE A 68 4.51 -28.36 3.79
C PHE A 68 5.59 -27.31 4.00
N LEU A 69 6.71 -27.76 4.54
CA LEU A 69 7.94 -27.01 4.70
C LEU A 69 9.04 -27.65 3.86
N ILE A 70 9.75 -26.85 3.06
CA ILE A 70 11.02 -27.27 2.48
C ILE A 70 12.05 -27.34 3.61
N VAL A 71 12.57 -28.55 3.88
CA VAL A 71 13.29 -28.87 5.12
C VAL A 71 14.51 -27.96 5.34
N HIS A 72 15.16 -27.51 4.26
CA HIS A 72 16.31 -26.62 4.34
C HIS A 72 16.24 -25.49 3.31
N ALA A 73 16.62 -24.27 3.70
CA ALA A 73 16.65 -23.11 2.82
C ALA A 73 17.53 -23.34 1.57
N LEU A 74 18.66 -24.04 1.73
CA LEU A 74 19.52 -24.45 0.60
C LEU A 74 18.81 -25.33 -0.44
N ILE A 75 17.87 -26.20 -0.04
CA ILE A 75 17.10 -27.03 -0.99
C ILE A 75 16.19 -26.11 -1.80
N ARG A 76 15.49 -25.19 -1.14
CA ARG A 76 14.65 -24.17 -1.80
C ARG A 76 15.51 -23.34 -2.76
N ASP A 77 16.63 -22.80 -2.29
CA ASP A 77 17.48 -21.90 -3.08
C ASP A 77 18.12 -22.63 -4.26
N GLY A 78 18.54 -23.88 -4.09
CA GLY A 78 19.05 -24.71 -5.18
C GLY A 78 17.98 -25.07 -6.21
N ALA A 79 16.79 -25.46 -5.76
CA ALA A 79 15.65 -25.72 -6.65
C ALA A 79 15.23 -24.46 -7.43
N TYR A 80 15.16 -23.32 -6.75
CA TYR A 80 14.82 -22.04 -7.36
C TYR A 80 15.90 -21.57 -8.35
N ALA A 81 17.18 -21.73 -8.01
CA ALA A 81 18.30 -21.40 -8.89
C ALA A 81 18.40 -22.33 -10.12
N SER A 82 17.86 -23.54 -10.05
CA SER A 82 17.82 -24.47 -11.19
C SER A 82 16.79 -24.07 -12.26
N LEU A 83 15.88 -23.13 -11.96
CA LEU A 83 14.86 -22.67 -12.91
C LEU A 83 15.46 -21.72 -13.95
N LEU A 84 15.24 -22.03 -15.23
CA LEU A 84 15.45 -21.08 -16.32
C LEU A 84 14.56 -19.85 -16.12
N GLN A 85 15.06 -18.66 -16.49
CA GLN A 85 14.38 -17.39 -16.28
C GLN A 85 12.94 -17.37 -16.82
N ALA A 86 12.69 -17.91 -18.01
CA ALA A 86 11.35 -17.98 -18.59
C ALA A 86 10.39 -18.84 -17.76
N ARG A 87 10.85 -20.00 -17.28
CA ARG A 87 10.04 -20.89 -16.43
C ARG A 87 9.77 -20.26 -15.06
N ARG A 88 10.78 -19.61 -14.48
CA ARG A 88 10.66 -18.89 -13.20
C ARG A 88 9.60 -17.79 -13.28
N ARG A 89 9.64 -16.95 -14.32
CA ARG A 89 8.60 -15.93 -14.57
C ARG A 89 7.21 -16.55 -14.73
N GLY A 90 7.10 -17.66 -15.48
CA GLY A 90 5.83 -18.36 -15.67
C GLY A 90 5.24 -18.93 -14.37
N LEU A 91 6.09 -19.47 -13.47
CA LEU A 91 5.63 -19.94 -12.16
C LEU A 91 5.20 -18.78 -11.26
N HIS A 92 5.93 -17.66 -11.26
CA HIS A 92 5.52 -16.45 -10.55
C HIS A 92 4.22 -15.86 -11.07
N ALA A 93 3.99 -15.85 -12.39
CA ALA A 93 2.71 -15.40 -12.96
C ALA A 93 1.54 -16.26 -12.45
N LYS A 94 1.68 -17.59 -12.44
CA LYS A 94 0.66 -18.49 -11.87
C LYS A 94 0.45 -18.29 -10.37
N ALA A 95 1.53 -18.03 -9.63
CA ALA A 95 1.44 -17.72 -8.20
C ALA A 95 0.71 -16.39 -7.98
N ALA A 96 0.99 -15.37 -8.79
CA ALA A 96 0.27 -14.11 -8.74
C ALA A 96 -1.24 -14.30 -8.99
N ASP A 97 -1.61 -15.13 -9.98
CA ASP A 97 -3.02 -15.45 -10.26
C ASP A 97 -3.68 -16.20 -9.09
N TRP A 98 -2.96 -17.10 -8.42
CA TRP A 98 -3.44 -17.77 -7.23
C TRP A 98 -3.69 -16.81 -6.06
N PHE A 99 -2.76 -15.90 -5.78
CA PHE A 99 -2.89 -14.97 -4.64
C PHE A 99 -3.79 -13.77 -4.93
N ALA A 100 -4.21 -13.55 -6.18
CA ALA A 100 -5.16 -12.50 -6.54
C ALA A 100 -6.46 -12.63 -5.71
N GLY A 101 -6.81 -11.55 -5.00
CA GLY A 101 -7.98 -11.52 -4.10
C GLY A 101 -7.86 -12.34 -2.82
N ARG A 102 -6.74 -13.05 -2.59
CA ARG A 102 -6.49 -13.85 -1.39
C ARG A 102 -5.44 -13.22 -0.48
N ASP A 103 -4.35 -12.72 -1.07
CA ASP A 103 -3.29 -12.00 -0.36
C ASP A 103 -2.69 -10.93 -1.28
N ALA A 104 -2.97 -9.66 -0.96
CA ALA A 104 -2.52 -8.52 -1.77
C ALA A 104 -1.00 -8.41 -1.85
N THR A 105 -0.29 -8.73 -0.76
CA THR A 105 1.17 -8.62 -0.69
C THR A 105 1.82 -9.69 -1.55
N LEU A 106 1.44 -10.96 -1.38
CA LEU A 106 1.99 -12.06 -2.17
C LEU A 106 1.63 -11.93 -3.66
N HIS A 107 0.44 -11.42 -3.96
CA HIS A 107 0.06 -11.09 -5.33
C HIS A 107 1.02 -10.07 -5.96
N ALA A 108 1.31 -8.95 -5.28
CA ALA A 108 2.22 -7.92 -5.75
C ALA A 108 3.66 -8.44 -5.91
N GLU A 109 4.17 -9.17 -4.92
CA GLU A 109 5.51 -9.75 -4.94
C GLU A 109 5.70 -10.74 -6.09
N HIS A 110 4.69 -11.56 -6.38
CA HIS A 110 4.77 -12.50 -7.49
C HIS A 110 4.62 -11.83 -8.87
N LEU A 111 3.81 -10.78 -9.01
CA LEU A 111 3.80 -9.97 -10.24
C LEU A 111 5.17 -9.34 -10.52
N ASP A 112 5.81 -8.80 -9.49
CA ASP A 112 7.15 -8.22 -9.58
C ASP A 112 8.19 -9.26 -10.04
N GLN A 113 8.23 -10.43 -9.40
CA GLN A 113 9.16 -11.50 -9.79
C GLN A 113 8.85 -12.09 -11.17
N ALA A 114 7.61 -11.99 -11.64
CA ALA A 114 7.23 -12.33 -13.02
C ALA A 114 7.67 -11.27 -14.05
N GLY A 115 8.04 -10.06 -13.61
CA GLY A 115 8.31 -8.91 -14.46
C GLY A 115 7.04 -8.35 -15.10
N ASP A 116 5.90 -8.48 -14.42
CA ASP A 116 4.59 -8.06 -14.92
C ASP A 116 4.40 -6.54 -14.72
N PRO A 117 3.94 -5.79 -15.76
CA PRO A 117 3.75 -4.34 -15.68
C PRO A 117 2.66 -3.91 -14.67
N ARG A 118 1.81 -4.85 -14.20
CA ARG A 118 0.80 -4.58 -13.16
C ARG A 118 1.39 -4.48 -11.75
N ALA A 119 2.64 -4.91 -11.55
CA ALA A 119 3.27 -4.96 -10.22
C ALA A 119 3.23 -3.63 -9.43
N PRO A 120 3.51 -2.44 -10.02
CA PRO A 120 3.44 -1.18 -9.26
C PRO A 120 2.05 -0.90 -8.69
N GLY A 121 0.99 -1.16 -9.47
CA GLY A 121 -0.39 -0.98 -9.02
C GLY A 121 -0.78 -2.00 -7.95
N ALA A 122 -0.31 -3.24 -8.05
CA ALA A 122 -0.53 -4.26 -7.03
C ALA A 122 0.19 -3.91 -5.71
N TYR A 123 1.40 -3.38 -5.77
CA TYR A 123 2.11 -2.89 -4.58
C TYR A 123 1.41 -1.70 -3.92
N LEU A 124 0.85 -0.77 -4.71
CA LEU A 124 0.05 0.32 -4.18
C LEU A 124 -1.16 -0.23 -3.41
N PHE A 125 -1.92 -1.13 -4.01
CA PHE A 125 -3.08 -1.76 -3.37
C PHE A 125 -2.69 -2.49 -2.07
N ALA A 126 -1.61 -3.28 -2.10
CA ALA A 126 -1.11 -3.97 -0.92
C ALA A 126 -0.66 -2.98 0.19
N ALA A 127 0.00 -1.88 -0.18
CA ALA A 127 0.41 -0.84 0.75
C ALA A 127 -0.80 -0.17 1.41
N GLU A 128 -1.84 0.17 0.63
CA GLU A 128 -3.08 0.76 1.14
C GLU A 128 -3.81 -0.18 2.11
N GLU A 129 -3.88 -1.48 1.83
CA GLU A 129 -4.45 -2.47 2.74
C GLU A 129 -3.65 -2.59 4.06
N GLN A 130 -2.31 -2.59 3.99
CA GLN A 130 -1.48 -2.58 5.20
C GLN A 130 -1.65 -1.28 6.00
N ALA A 131 -1.78 -0.13 5.32
CA ALA A 131 -2.00 1.16 5.96
C ALA A 131 -3.37 1.23 6.65
N ARG A 132 -4.44 0.71 6.03
CA ARG A 132 -5.77 0.56 6.65
C ARG A 132 -5.74 -0.33 7.90
N ALA A 133 -4.84 -1.31 7.91
CA ALA A 133 -4.59 -2.16 9.08
C ALA A 133 -3.57 -1.57 10.07
N TYR A 134 -3.20 -0.29 9.94
CA TYR A 134 -2.23 0.43 10.79
C TYR A 134 -0.81 -0.16 10.80
N ARG A 135 -0.44 -0.92 9.76
CA ARG A 135 0.88 -1.55 9.61
C ARG A 135 1.79 -0.69 8.73
N TYR A 136 1.98 0.57 9.12
CA TYR A 136 2.64 1.59 8.30
C TYR A 136 4.06 1.22 7.85
N GLU A 137 4.88 0.57 8.68
CA GLU A 137 6.21 0.11 8.25
C GLU A 137 6.16 -0.96 7.15
N ARG A 138 5.13 -1.81 7.15
CA ARG A 138 4.92 -2.77 6.06
C ARG A 138 4.45 -2.04 4.80
N ALA A 139 3.49 -1.12 4.95
CA ALA A 139 2.99 -0.30 3.85
C ALA A 139 4.12 0.48 3.18
N ARG A 140 5.02 1.10 3.97
CA ARG A 140 6.18 1.85 3.47
C ARG A 140 7.08 0.99 2.59
N ARG A 141 7.46 -0.21 3.05
CA ARG A 141 8.30 -1.10 2.23
C ARG A 141 7.63 -1.51 0.91
N LEU A 142 6.32 -1.74 0.94
CA LEU A 142 5.56 -2.10 -0.27
C LEU A 142 5.50 -0.92 -1.25
N VAL A 143 5.23 0.30 -0.75
CA VAL A 143 5.15 1.49 -1.60
C VAL A 143 6.52 1.85 -2.19
N GLU A 144 7.60 1.72 -1.42
CA GLU A 144 8.98 1.92 -1.88
C GLU A 144 9.34 0.93 -2.98
N ARG A 145 8.94 -0.34 -2.83
CA ARG A 145 9.15 -1.34 -3.87
C ARG A 145 8.32 -1.03 -5.13
N GLY A 146 7.07 -0.61 -4.97
CA GLY A 146 6.23 -0.14 -6.07
C GLY A 146 6.85 1.04 -6.82
N LEU A 147 7.38 2.03 -6.09
CA LEU A 147 8.06 3.21 -6.66
C LEU A 147 9.29 2.81 -7.50
N ALA A 148 10.08 1.87 -7.02
CA ALA A 148 11.25 1.37 -7.76
C ALA A 148 10.89 0.69 -9.10
N LEU A 149 9.62 0.26 -9.26
CA LEU A 149 9.11 -0.39 -10.47
C LEU A 149 8.24 0.55 -11.33
N ALA A 150 7.87 1.72 -10.82
CA ALA A 150 6.89 2.60 -11.45
C ALA A 150 7.44 3.26 -12.73
N SER A 151 6.97 2.77 -13.88
CA SER A 151 7.38 3.27 -15.20
C SER A 151 6.48 4.38 -15.76
N THR A 152 5.22 4.46 -15.35
CA THR A 152 4.26 5.48 -15.82
C THR A 152 4.14 6.66 -14.85
N ARG A 153 3.76 7.84 -15.35
CA ARG A 153 3.50 9.03 -14.51
C ARG A 153 2.37 8.78 -13.51
N ALA A 154 1.27 8.16 -13.96
CA ALA A 154 0.15 7.78 -13.10
C ALA A 154 0.57 6.88 -11.92
N ASN A 155 1.36 5.83 -12.16
CA ASN A 155 1.84 4.97 -11.07
C ASN A 155 2.78 5.73 -10.13
N ARG A 156 3.69 6.55 -10.68
CA ARG A 156 4.60 7.38 -9.86
C ARG A 156 3.83 8.34 -8.97
N PHE A 157 2.82 9.04 -9.50
CA PHE A 157 1.96 9.91 -8.70
C PHE A 157 1.28 9.13 -7.57
N ALA A 158 0.56 8.06 -7.91
CA ALA A 158 -0.26 7.33 -6.94
C ALA A 158 0.57 6.72 -5.81
N LEU A 159 1.72 6.12 -6.14
CA LEU A 159 2.66 5.57 -5.16
C LEU A 159 3.36 6.65 -4.34
N ALA A 160 3.81 7.75 -4.95
CA ALA A 160 4.48 8.83 -4.21
C ALA A 160 3.53 9.55 -3.24
N ARG A 161 2.26 9.73 -3.64
CA ARG A 161 1.21 10.26 -2.77
C ARG A 161 0.97 9.33 -1.58
N SER A 162 0.80 8.03 -1.83
CA SER A 162 0.63 7.02 -0.77
C SER A 162 1.86 6.96 0.16
N HIS A 163 3.07 7.10 -0.39
CA HIS A 163 4.29 7.18 0.40
C HIS A 163 4.30 8.40 1.32
N GLY A 164 3.93 9.59 0.83
CA GLY A 164 3.80 10.79 1.64
C GLY A 164 2.79 10.63 2.77
N GLU A 165 1.65 9.97 2.51
CA GLU A 165 0.66 9.68 3.54
C GLU A 165 1.23 8.76 4.63
N ILE A 166 1.83 7.64 4.23
CA ILE A 166 2.42 6.67 5.15
C ILE A 166 3.53 7.31 6.01
N LEU A 167 4.43 8.09 5.40
CA LEU A 167 5.52 8.77 6.10
C LEU A 167 5.01 9.80 7.10
N ARG A 168 3.91 10.50 6.78
CA ARG A 168 3.28 11.43 7.71
C ARG A 168 2.71 10.72 8.93
N GLU A 169 2.04 9.58 8.74
CA GLU A 169 1.54 8.76 9.88
C GLU A 169 2.69 8.18 10.72
N LEU A 170 3.86 7.95 10.13
CA LEU A 170 5.09 7.56 10.84
C LEU A 170 5.82 8.74 11.49
N GLY A 171 5.35 9.99 11.29
CA GLY A 171 5.99 11.20 11.80
C GLY A 171 7.24 11.65 11.03
N ALA A 172 7.62 10.95 9.95
CA ALA A 172 8.76 11.27 9.08
C ALA A 172 8.43 12.45 8.14
N THR A 173 8.11 13.61 8.72
CA THR A 173 7.47 14.75 8.04
C THR A 173 8.32 15.33 6.90
N ALA A 174 9.65 15.40 7.07
CA ALA A 174 10.54 15.89 6.01
C ALA A 174 10.55 14.97 4.78
N GLU A 175 10.61 13.66 5.01
CA GLU A 175 10.54 12.65 3.94
C GLU A 175 9.15 12.65 3.28
N ALA A 176 8.08 12.83 4.07
CA ALA A 176 6.72 12.95 3.56
C ALA A 176 6.59 14.14 2.60
N MET A 177 7.19 15.29 2.93
CA MET A 177 7.23 16.45 2.03
C MET A 177 7.94 16.12 0.71
N THR A 178 9.09 15.43 0.76
CA THR A 178 9.79 14.98 -0.45
C THR A 178 8.90 14.05 -1.29
N ALA A 179 8.21 13.10 -0.66
CA ALA A 179 7.31 12.19 -1.36
C ALA A 179 6.11 12.91 -2.01
N TYR A 180 5.50 13.87 -1.32
CA TYR A 180 4.42 14.66 -1.91
C TYR A 180 4.90 15.61 -3.01
N GLN A 181 6.14 16.13 -2.93
CA GLN A 181 6.73 16.89 -4.04
C GLN A 181 6.93 15.99 -5.27
N GLN A 182 7.44 14.77 -5.08
CA GLN A 182 7.55 13.79 -6.17
C GLN A 182 6.18 13.43 -6.76
N ALA A 183 5.14 13.35 -5.93
CA ALA A 183 3.77 13.18 -6.41
C ALA A 183 3.35 14.38 -7.27
N LEU A 184 3.54 15.61 -6.78
CA LEU A 184 3.20 16.82 -7.52
C LEU A 184 3.92 16.89 -8.88
N ASP A 185 5.20 16.54 -8.93
CA ASP A 185 6.01 16.54 -10.16
C ASP A 185 5.53 15.49 -11.18
N ALA A 186 4.93 14.39 -10.69
CA ALA A 186 4.37 13.31 -11.50
C ALA A 186 2.89 13.49 -11.85
N ALA A 187 2.19 14.45 -11.24
CA ALA A 187 0.76 14.68 -11.43
C ALA A 187 0.45 15.24 -12.82
N ASP A 188 -0.51 14.61 -13.51
CA ASP A 188 -0.99 15.06 -14.82
C ASP A 188 -2.34 15.80 -14.73
N LEU A 189 -3.18 15.42 -13.76
CA LEU A 189 -4.52 15.99 -13.53
C LEU A 189 -4.49 17.09 -12.46
N GLU A 190 -5.39 18.07 -12.55
CA GLU A 190 -5.53 19.11 -11.51
C GLU A 190 -5.96 18.51 -10.16
N ALA A 191 -6.84 17.50 -10.16
CA ALA A 191 -7.19 16.75 -8.96
C ALA A 191 -5.96 16.12 -8.28
N ASP A 192 -5.01 15.59 -9.06
CA ASP A 192 -3.80 14.98 -8.55
C ASP A 192 -2.84 16.02 -7.95
N LYS A 193 -2.68 17.17 -8.63
CA LYS A 193 -1.93 18.31 -8.10
C LYS A 193 -2.54 18.82 -6.80
N CYS A 194 -3.86 18.95 -6.75
CA CYS A 194 -4.60 19.35 -5.56
C CYS A 194 -4.35 18.40 -4.38
N ARG A 195 -4.43 17.08 -4.60
CA ARG A 195 -4.15 16.06 -3.59
C ARG A 195 -2.71 16.16 -3.06
N ALA A 196 -1.73 16.32 -3.95
CA ALA A 196 -0.32 16.46 -3.56
C ALA A 196 -0.07 17.76 -2.76
N ARG A 197 -0.62 18.90 -3.21
CA ARG A 197 -0.54 20.19 -2.48
C ARG A 197 -1.18 20.12 -1.10
N THR A 198 -2.34 19.48 -0.99
CA THR A 198 -3.02 19.27 0.30
C THR A 198 -2.17 18.41 1.24
N GLY A 199 -1.51 17.37 0.72
CA GLY A 199 -0.53 16.57 1.47
C GLY A 199 0.66 17.38 1.99
N LEU A 200 1.27 18.20 1.12
CA LEU A 200 2.34 19.13 1.49
C LEU A 200 1.91 20.14 2.56
N ALA A 201 0.72 20.75 2.41
CA ALA A 201 0.16 21.66 3.41
C ALA A 201 -0.05 20.96 4.76
N GLY A 202 -0.47 19.69 4.74
CA GLY A 202 -0.59 18.86 5.94
C GLY A 202 0.74 18.66 6.66
N CYS A 203 1.84 18.48 5.92
CA CYS A 203 3.18 18.40 6.48
C CYS A 203 3.65 19.75 7.04
N LEU A 204 3.42 20.85 6.32
CA LEU A 204 3.76 22.20 6.77
C LEU A 204 3.02 22.59 8.06
N ARG A 205 1.77 22.14 8.23
CA ARG A 205 1.02 22.29 9.48
C ARG A 205 1.74 21.63 10.66
N MET A 206 2.31 20.43 10.48
CA MET A 206 3.05 19.72 11.53
C MET A 206 4.38 20.39 11.87
N LEU A 207 4.88 21.26 10.99
CA LEU A 207 6.11 22.04 11.17
C LEU A 207 5.83 23.50 11.56
N ASP A 208 4.58 23.84 11.89
CA ASP A 208 4.13 25.22 12.21
C ASP A 208 4.40 26.27 11.12
N ARG A 209 4.60 25.85 9.86
CA ARG A 209 4.82 26.72 8.70
C ARG A 209 3.51 27.17 8.08
N TYR A 210 2.64 27.78 8.88
CA TYR A 210 1.24 28.04 8.54
C TYR A 210 1.04 28.93 7.31
N ALA A 211 1.81 30.00 7.16
CA ALA A 211 1.70 30.90 6.01
C ALA A 211 1.96 30.18 4.67
N GLU A 212 2.87 29.21 4.67
CA GLU A 212 3.17 28.40 3.49
C GLU A 212 2.10 27.34 3.24
N ALA A 213 1.56 26.76 4.30
CA ALA A 213 0.42 25.84 4.21
C ALA A 213 -0.81 26.52 3.61
N PHE A 214 -1.15 27.75 4.02
CA PHE A 214 -2.25 28.52 3.43
C PHE A 214 -2.05 28.77 1.94
N ARG A 215 -0.86 29.25 1.52
CA ARG A 215 -0.56 29.47 0.10
C ARG A 215 -0.73 28.20 -0.74
N LEU A 216 -0.28 27.05 -0.23
CA LEU A 216 -0.48 25.77 -0.94
C LEU A 216 -1.95 25.37 -1.06
N LEU A 217 -2.77 25.69 -0.07
CA LEU A 217 -4.20 25.42 -0.11
C LEU A 217 -4.95 26.38 -1.05
N ASP A 218 -4.50 27.64 -1.14
CA ASP A 218 -5.00 28.60 -2.14
C ASP A 218 -4.68 28.10 -3.56
N ASP A 219 -3.44 27.69 -3.81
CA ASP A 219 -3.02 27.11 -5.09
C ASP A 219 -3.76 25.80 -5.40
N ALA A 220 -4.13 25.01 -4.38
CA ALA A 220 -4.90 23.79 -4.55
C ALA A 220 -6.35 24.10 -4.93
N GLU A 221 -7.01 25.03 -4.22
CA GLU A 221 -8.40 25.43 -4.48
C GLU A 221 -8.58 26.03 -5.88
N VAL A 222 -7.65 26.87 -6.34
CA VAL A 222 -7.69 27.45 -7.71
C VAL A 222 -7.78 26.35 -8.78
N GLY A 223 -7.05 25.24 -8.60
CA GLY A 223 -7.08 24.10 -9.52
C GLY A 223 -8.40 23.33 -9.54
N THR A 224 -9.27 23.52 -8.53
CA THR A 224 -10.56 22.81 -8.43
C THR A 224 -11.73 23.51 -9.12
N ALA A 225 -11.54 24.77 -9.57
CA ALA A 225 -12.61 25.63 -10.10
C ALA A 225 -13.24 25.14 -11.41
N VAL A 226 -12.68 24.11 -12.05
CA VAL A 226 -13.06 23.67 -13.41
C VAL A 226 -13.85 22.35 -13.42
N GLU A 227 -13.77 21.52 -12.36
CA GLU A 227 -14.18 20.10 -12.45
C GLU A 227 -15.16 19.59 -11.36
N GLY A 228 -15.66 20.43 -10.46
CA GLY A 228 -16.60 19.97 -9.42
C GLY A 228 -15.98 18.95 -8.46
N LEU A 229 -14.74 19.23 -8.02
CA LEU A 229 -13.95 18.36 -7.15
C LEU A 229 -14.36 18.50 -5.67
N ASP A 230 -15.61 18.14 -5.35
CA ASP A 230 -16.17 18.30 -4.00
C ASP A 230 -15.39 17.52 -2.92
N LEU A 231 -14.83 16.34 -3.26
CA LEU A 231 -13.97 15.59 -2.32
C LEU A 231 -12.69 16.35 -1.98
N GLU A 232 -12.03 16.92 -2.97
CA GLU A 232 -10.80 17.70 -2.82
C GLU A 232 -11.08 19.00 -2.07
N LEU A 233 -12.16 19.72 -2.42
CA LEU A 233 -12.59 20.94 -1.72
C LEU A 233 -12.91 20.68 -0.25
N ALA A 234 -13.59 19.56 0.06
CA ALA A 234 -13.83 19.16 1.44
C ALA A 234 -12.52 18.97 2.23
N ARG A 235 -11.49 18.36 1.62
CA ARG A 235 -10.18 18.15 2.25
C ARG A 235 -9.41 19.45 2.42
N ILE A 236 -9.43 20.33 1.42
CA ILE A 236 -8.80 21.67 1.49
C ILE A 236 -9.39 22.46 2.65
N HIS A 237 -10.71 22.61 2.68
CA HIS A 237 -11.41 23.39 3.70
C HIS A 237 -11.27 22.77 5.10
N HIS A 238 -11.29 21.44 5.21
CA HIS A 238 -11.01 20.79 6.49
C HIS A 238 -9.59 21.10 6.99
N LEU A 239 -8.58 21.06 6.11
CA LEU A 239 -7.21 21.38 6.51
C LEU A 239 -7.02 22.88 6.81
N ARG A 240 -7.67 23.80 6.09
CA ARG A 240 -7.68 25.23 6.45
C ARG A 240 -8.30 25.48 7.82
N GLY A 241 -9.42 24.82 8.12
CA GLY A 241 -10.02 24.86 9.46
C GLY A 241 -9.03 24.46 10.56
N ASN A 242 -8.29 23.36 10.33
CA ASN A 242 -7.24 22.88 11.24
C ASN A 242 -6.03 23.84 11.33
N LEU A 243 -5.77 24.68 10.32
CA LEU A 243 -4.71 25.71 10.36
C LEU A 243 -5.15 26.94 11.15
N HIS A 244 -6.41 27.35 11.04
CA HIS A 244 -6.96 28.49 11.79
C HIS A 244 -7.09 28.21 13.29
N PHE A 245 -7.38 26.97 13.68
CA PHE A 245 -7.57 26.58 15.08
C PHE A 245 -6.38 26.94 15.99
N PRO A 246 -5.13 26.49 15.74
CA PRO A 246 -3.99 26.83 16.60
C PRO A 246 -3.63 28.33 16.59
N LEU A 247 -4.07 29.08 15.58
CA LEU A 247 -3.89 30.53 15.50
C LEU A 247 -4.93 31.32 16.31
N GLY A 248 -5.87 30.65 16.99
CA GLY A 248 -6.96 31.29 17.73
C GLY A 248 -8.01 31.95 16.83
N GLN A 249 -7.97 31.68 15.52
CA GLN A 249 -8.85 32.26 14.52
C GLN A 249 -10.16 31.45 14.42
N ILE A 250 -10.88 31.33 15.55
CA ILE A 250 -11.96 30.35 15.69
C ILE A 250 -13.15 30.62 14.73
N ASP A 251 -13.41 31.88 14.37
CA ASP A 251 -14.44 32.23 13.38
C ASP A 251 -14.11 31.71 11.99
N PHE A 252 -12.86 31.86 11.55
CA PHE A 252 -12.38 31.29 10.29
C PHE A 252 -12.32 29.76 10.35
N CYS A 253 -11.88 29.18 11.47
CA CYS A 253 -11.89 27.74 11.70
C CYS A 253 -13.29 27.14 11.49
N GLN A 254 -14.31 27.72 12.13
CA GLN A 254 -15.69 27.26 11.98
C GLN A 254 -16.21 27.43 10.55
N ALA A 255 -15.94 28.57 9.92
CA ALA A 255 -16.38 28.84 8.54
C ALA A 255 -15.79 27.82 7.55
N GLU A 256 -14.50 27.53 7.67
CA GLU A 256 -13.83 26.56 6.80
C GLU A 256 -14.33 25.12 7.05
N HIS A 257 -14.54 24.70 8.30
CA HIS A 257 -15.15 23.40 8.56
C HIS A 257 -16.61 23.30 8.09
N ALA A 258 -17.38 24.39 8.12
CA ALA A 258 -18.72 24.43 7.55
C ALA A 258 -18.70 24.25 6.02
N ARG A 259 -17.78 24.92 5.31
CA ARG A 259 -17.56 24.70 3.86
C ARG A 259 -17.14 23.26 3.60
N ALA A 260 -16.22 22.71 4.40
CA ALA A 260 -15.79 21.32 4.30
C ALA A 260 -16.97 20.34 4.41
N LEU A 261 -17.88 20.57 5.35
CA LEU A 261 -19.07 19.74 5.55
C LEU A 261 -20.04 19.81 4.36
N GLU A 262 -20.23 20.99 3.78
CA GLU A 262 -21.08 21.16 2.60
C GLU A 262 -20.55 20.37 1.40
N HIS A 263 -19.25 20.51 1.12
CA HIS A 263 -18.58 19.76 0.05
C HIS A 263 -18.58 18.25 0.32
N ALA A 264 -18.34 17.83 1.57
CA ALA A 264 -18.39 16.42 1.95
C ALA A 264 -19.75 15.78 1.68
N ARG A 265 -20.85 16.51 1.97
CA ARG A 265 -22.22 16.07 1.66
C ARG A 265 -22.50 15.96 0.17
N ARG A 266 -22.08 16.96 -0.61
CA ARG A 266 -22.21 16.93 -2.08
C ARG A 266 -21.47 15.74 -2.69
N ALA A 267 -20.31 15.41 -2.12
CA ALA A 267 -19.53 14.24 -2.50
C ALA A 267 -20.03 12.90 -1.92
N GLY A 268 -21.01 12.91 -1.00
CA GLY A 268 -21.50 11.71 -0.32
C GLY A 268 -20.47 11.02 0.57
N SER A 269 -19.48 11.75 1.10
CA SER A 269 -18.38 11.20 1.90
C SER A 269 -18.66 11.30 3.40
N VAL A 270 -19.22 10.24 3.97
CA VAL A 270 -19.53 10.14 5.41
C VAL A 270 -18.28 10.37 6.29
N GLU A 271 -17.12 9.84 5.88
CA GLU A 271 -15.86 10.06 6.61
C GLU A 271 -15.46 11.54 6.68
N LEU A 272 -15.59 12.28 5.56
CA LEU A 272 -15.26 13.70 5.52
C LEU A 272 -16.32 14.54 6.24
N GLU A 273 -17.59 14.14 6.22
CA GLU A 273 -18.63 14.77 7.03
C GLU A 273 -18.31 14.68 8.52
N ALA A 274 -17.96 13.48 9.01
CA ALA A 274 -17.58 13.28 10.42
C ALA A 274 -16.35 14.11 10.80
N ARG A 275 -15.33 14.20 9.93
CA ARG A 275 -14.15 15.04 10.17
C ARG A 275 -14.48 16.53 10.22
N ALA A 276 -15.35 17.01 9.33
CA ALA A 276 -15.79 18.40 9.32
C ALA A 276 -16.63 18.74 10.56
N LEU A 277 -17.56 17.87 10.94
CA LEU A 277 -18.36 18.00 12.17
C LEU A 277 -17.48 18.05 13.43
N GLY A 278 -16.43 17.22 13.49
CA GLY A 278 -15.45 17.26 14.57
C GLY A 278 -14.80 18.64 14.71
N GLY A 279 -14.32 19.22 13.61
CA GLY A 279 -13.73 20.56 13.62
C GLY A 279 -14.72 21.68 13.99
N ILE A 280 -15.99 21.57 13.60
CA ILE A 280 -17.04 22.49 14.06
C ILE A 280 -17.26 22.33 15.57
N GLY A 281 -17.29 21.09 16.06
CA GLY A 281 -17.40 20.78 17.48
C GLY A 281 -16.26 21.37 18.31
N ASP A 282 -15.02 21.26 17.83
CA ASP A 282 -13.83 21.86 18.45
C ASP A 282 -13.94 23.39 18.50
N ALA A 283 -14.41 24.02 17.44
CA ALA A 283 -14.62 25.46 17.38
C ALA A 283 -15.73 25.93 18.34
N ASP A 284 -16.83 25.18 18.47
CA ASP A 284 -17.89 25.46 19.46
C ASP A 284 -17.40 25.26 20.89
N TYR A 285 -16.58 24.23 21.13
CA TYR A 285 -15.97 23.96 22.43
C TYR A 285 -15.06 25.12 22.86
N MET A 286 -14.20 25.62 21.97
CA MET A 286 -13.34 26.78 22.23
C MET A 286 -14.11 28.07 22.53
N ARG A 287 -15.34 28.22 22.03
CA ARG A 287 -16.22 29.35 22.38
C ARG A 287 -17.06 29.14 23.64
N GLY A 288 -16.94 27.98 24.29
CA GLY A 288 -17.75 27.62 25.45
C GLY A 288 -19.19 27.18 25.11
N HIS A 289 -19.51 26.91 23.84
CA HIS A 289 -20.81 26.44 23.41
C HIS A 289 -20.98 24.93 23.63
N MET A 290 -20.87 24.47 24.88
CA MET A 290 -20.75 23.05 25.22
C MET A 290 -21.86 22.15 24.67
N ARG A 291 -23.11 22.65 24.60
CA ARG A 291 -24.24 21.89 24.03
C ARG A 291 -24.07 21.67 22.52
N LYS A 292 -23.73 22.72 21.77
CA LYS A 292 -23.52 22.64 20.32
C LYS A 292 -22.32 21.75 19.99
N ALA A 293 -21.22 21.88 20.75
CA ALA A 293 -20.05 21.04 20.59
C ALA A 293 -20.41 19.56 20.75
N ARG A 294 -21.11 19.19 21.84
CA ARG A 294 -21.58 17.82 22.07
C ARG A 294 -22.48 17.31 20.95
N ASP A 295 -23.41 18.13 20.49
CA ASP A 295 -24.34 17.73 19.43
C ASP A 295 -23.59 17.48 18.10
N HIS A 296 -22.58 18.30 17.77
CA HIS A 296 -21.69 18.05 16.62
C HIS A 296 -20.86 16.77 16.78
N PHE A 297 -20.24 16.56 17.95
CA PHE A 297 -19.47 15.33 18.20
C PHE A 297 -20.31 14.06 18.16
N SER A 298 -21.57 14.12 18.62
CA SER A 298 -22.49 12.98 18.57
C SER A 298 -22.78 12.57 17.12
N ARG A 299 -22.96 13.55 16.24
CA ARG A 299 -23.17 13.30 14.80
C ARG A 299 -21.94 12.78 14.06
N CYS A 300 -20.75 12.80 14.67
CA CYS A 300 -19.56 12.18 14.08
C CYS A 300 -19.57 10.65 14.20
N VAL A 301 -20.38 10.09 15.11
CA VAL A 301 -20.40 8.65 15.44
C VAL A 301 -21.75 7.97 15.14
N GLU A 302 -22.75 8.74 14.75
CA GLU A 302 -24.05 8.28 14.22
C GLU A 302 -23.94 7.88 12.75
#